data_AF-A0A7S2X118-F1
#
_entry.id   AF-A0A7S2X118-F1
#
_cell.length_a   1.000
_cell.length_b   1.000
_cell.length_c   1.000
_cell.angle_alpha   90.00
_cell.angle_beta   90.00
_cell.angle_gamma   90.00
#
_symmetry.space_group_name_H-M   'P 1'
#
loop_
_entity.id
_entity.type
_entity.pdbx_description
1 polymer ?
#
loop_
_entity_poly.entity_id
_entity_poly.type
_entity_poly.pdbx_seq_one_letter_code
_entity_poly.pdbx_strand_id
1 'polypeptide(L)'
;KRGNLAAILLICFVFGTLFWSLVEYAVHRFMFHVDTSSYWCNTLHFMFHGCHHKFPMDDMRLVMPPAGALPIVLMVYAVEYLFFGAYLAPVVLAGTLTGYMVYDMIHYHCHFSEFTNRIEWLRQIRSSHMDHHYRDFTKGFGISTPTWDFVLSTQRSKASLL
;
A
#
# COMPACT_ATOMS: atom_id res chain seq x y z
N LYS A 1 -35.82 -10.19 3.64
CA LYS A 1 -35.49 -8.74 3.78
C LYS A 1 -34.23 -8.48 4.64
N ARG A 2 -33.89 -9.27 5.67
CA ARG A 2 -32.60 -9.13 6.41
C ARG A 2 -31.36 -9.73 5.70
N GLY A 3 -31.52 -10.82 4.94
CA GLY A 3 -30.41 -11.46 4.21
C GLY A 3 -29.73 -10.55 3.17
N ASN A 4 -30.51 -9.68 2.52
CA ASN A 4 -29.97 -8.77 1.51
C ASN A 4 -29.05 -7.70 2.13
N LEU A 5 -29.36 -7.23 3.35
CA LEU A 5 -28.52 -6.23 4.02
C LEU A 5 -27.17 -6.83 4.41
N ALA A 6 -27.16 -8.00 5.05
CA ALA A 6 -25.90 -8.65 5.44
C ALA A 6 -25.00 -8.94 4.21
N ALA A 7 -25.60 -9.37 3.10
CA ALA A 7 -24.87 -9.57 1.85
C ALA A 7 -24.29 -8.27 1.31
N ILE A 8 -25.06 -7.16 1.30
CA ILE A 8 -24.57 -5.84 0.87
C ILE A 8 -23.40 -5.39 1.74
N LEU A 9 -23.52 -5.49 3.07
CA LEU A 9 -22.45 -5.10 3.99
C LEU A 9 -21.18 -5.92 3.76
N LEU A 10 -21.31 -7.24 3.55
CA LEU A 10 -20.17 -8.10 3.24
C LEU A 10 -19.52 -7.72 1.91
N ILE A 11 -20.31 -7.44 0.87
CA ILE A 11 -19.81 -7.01 -0.44
C ILE A 11 -19.06 -5.68 -0.30
N CYS A 12 -19.61 -4.71 0.43
CA CYS A 12 -18.94 -3.42 0.68
C CYS A 12 -17.62 -3.60 1.44
N PHE A 13 -17.60 -4.46 2.45
CA PHE A 13 -16.37 -4.77 3.20
C PHE A 13 -15.32 -5.42 2.30
N VAL A 14 -15.68 -6.47 1.55
CA VAL A 14 -14.75 -7.15 0.63
C VAL A 14 -14.27 -6.20 -0.46
N PHE A 15 -15.16 -5.35 -0.98
CA PHE A 15 -14.79 -4.29 -1.92
C PHE A 15 -13.73 -3.37 -1.31
N GLY A 16 -13.94 -2.85 -0.10
CA GLY A 16 -12.96 -1.99 0.58
C GLY A 16 -11.60 -2.67 0.75
N THR A 17 -11.59 -3.93 1.20
CA THR A 17 -10.36 -4.71 1.37
C THR A 17 -9.58 -4.85 0.06
N LEU A 18 -10.26 -5.06 -1.07
CA LEU A 18 -9.62 -5.15 -2.38
C LEU A 18 -9.26 -3.78 -2.95
N PHE A 19 -10.08 -2.77 -2.69
CA PHE A 19 -9.88 -1.38 -3.09
C PHE A 19 -8.60 -0.80 -2.49
N TRP A 20 -8.23 -1.23 -1.27
CA TRP A 20 -6.93 -0.89 -0.68
C TRP A 20 -5.76 -1.16 -1.64
N SER A 21 -5.76 -2.27 -2.41
CA SER A 21 -4.65 -2.55 -3.33
C SER A 21 -4.43 -1.44 -4.37
N LEU A 22 -5.50 -0.76 -4.79
CA LEU A 22 -5.42 0.39 -5.69
C LEU A 22 -4.92 1.63 -4.96
N VAL A 23 -5.42 1.87 -3.74
CA VAL A 23 -4.99 2.98 -2.88
C VAL A 23 -3.50 2.87 -2.55
N GLU A 24 -3.05 1.67 -2.17
CA GLU A 24 -1.65 1.32 -1.95
C GLU A 24 -0.80 1.72 -3.14
N TYR A 25 -1.14 1.24 -4.34
CA TYR A 25 -0.40 1.55 -5.55
C TYR A 25 -0.37 3.06 -5.82
N ALA A 26 -1.52 3.74 -5.71
CA ALA A 26 -1.63 5.16 -6.00
C ALA A 26 -0.84 6.02 -5.01
N VAL A 27 -0.94 5.74 -3.71
CA VAL A 27 -0.18 6.44 -2.67
C VAL A 27 1.30 6.16 -2.84
N HIS A 28 1.70 4.90 -3.02
CA HIS A 28 3.11 4.56 -3.17
C HIS A 28 3.73 5.24 -4.40
N ARG A 29 3.06 5.19 -5.56
CA ARG A 29 3.59 5.79 -6.79
C ARG A 29 3.53 7.33 -6.81
N PHE A 30 2.37 7.91 -6.49
CA PHE A 30 2.11 9.33 -6.77
C PHE A 30 2.29 10.24 -5.55
N MET A 31 2.34 9.70 -4.33
CA MET A 31 2.56 10.48 -3.11
C MET A 31 3.91 10.16 -2.47
N PHE A 32 4.28 8.90 -2.38
CA PHE A 32 5.52 8.47 -1.71
C PHE A 32 6.76 8.55 -2.61
N HIS A 33 6.59 8.56 -3.94
CA HIS A 33 7.65 8.75 -4.93
C HIS A 33 7.46 10.02 -5.76
N VAL A 34 6.86 11.05 -5.16
CA VAL A 34 6.70 12.35 -5.83
C VAL A 34 7.98 13.18 -5.76
N ASP A 35 8.38 13.75 -6.91
CA ASP A 35 9.50 14.68 -6.96
C ASP A 35 9.16 15.98 -6.21
N THR A 36 10.02 16.36 -5.27
CA THR A 36 9.85 17.55 -4.42
C THR A 36 11.11 18.43 -4.46
N SER A 37 10.93 19.74 -4.35
CA SER A 37 12.04 20.71 -4.45
C SER A 37 12.10 21.75 -3.32
N SER A 38 11.01 21.94 -2.57
CA SER A 38 10.97 22.89 -1.45
C SER A 38 11.38 22.20 -0.14
N TYR A 39 11.93 22.95 0.81
CA TYR A 39 12.32 22.42 2.13
C TYR A 39 11.18 21.63 2.79
N TRP A 40 10.00 22.25 2.92
CA TRP A 40 8.85 21.64 3.60
C TRP A 40 8.29 20.42 2.84
N CYS A 41 8.23 20.47 1.51
CA CYS A 41 7.82 19.31 0.71
C CYS A 41 8.81 18.15 0.87
N ASN A 42 10.11 18.42 0.86
CA ASN A 42 11.15 17.41 1.06
C ASN A 42 11.08 16.83 2.47
N THR A 43 10.81 17.65 3.50
CA THR A 43 10.62 17.18 4.87
C THR A 43 9.42 16.25 4.98
N LEU A 44 8.26 16.63 4.41
CA LEU A 44 7.07 15.78 4.40
C LEU A 44 7.35 14.47 3.65
N HIS A 45 7.88 14.54 2.43
CA HIS A 45 8.25 13.37 1.64
C HIS A 45 9.20 12.43 2.41
N PHE A 46 10.21 13.00 3.09
CA PHE A 46 11.12 12.22 3.93
C PHE A 46 10.39 11.54 5.09
N MET A 47 9.47 12.21 5.77
CA MET A 47 8.71 11.61 6.88
C MET A 47 7.75 10.51 6.42
N PHE A 48 7.12 10.65 5.25
CA PHE A 48 6.16 9.68 4.74
C PHE A 48 6.82 8.43 4.13
N HIS A 49 7.94 8.58 3.42
CA HIS A 49 8.53 7.44 2.72
C HIS A 49 10.05 7.53 2.50
N GLY A 50 10.59 8.74 2.33
CA GLY A 50 12.02 8.90 2.08
C GLY A 50 12.93 8.38 3.20
N CYS A 51 12.47 8.42 4.46
CA CYS A 51 13.19 7.84 5.60
C CYS A 51 13.32 6.32 5.49
N HIS A 52 12.27 5.66 5.02
CA HIS A 52 12.24 4.22 4.80
C HIS A 52 13.19 3.82 3.66
N HIS A 53 13.16 4.52 2.52
CA HIS A 53 14.13 4.27 1.44
C HIS A 53 15.58 4.52 1.86
N LYS A 54 15.82 5.52 2.71
CA LYS A 54 17.16 5.83 3.21
C LYS A 54 17.67 4.82 4.23
N PHE A 55 16.77 4.27 5.06
CA PHE A 55 17.07 3.34 6.13
C PHE A 55 16.15 2.11 6.07
N PRO A 56 16.23 1.28 5.01
CA PRO A 56 15.24 0.21 4.76
C PRO A 56 15.28 -0.93 5.78
N MET A 57 16.36 -1.05 6.57
CA MET A 57 16.51 -2.09 7.60
C MET A 57 16.35 -1.55 9.03
N ASP A 58 15.74 -0.38 9.17
CA ASP A 58 15.36 0.21 10.45
C ASP A 58 13.90 -0.11 10.76
N ASP A 59 13.68 -1.04 11.68
CA ASP A 59 12.36 -1.57 12.04
C ASP A 59 11.43 -0.52 12.67
N MET A 60 12.01 0.52 13.27
CA MET A 60 11.27 1.64 13.86
C MET A 60 10.85 2.72 12.84
N ARG A 61 11.25 2.59 11.57
CA ARG A 61 11.02 3.59 10.51
C ARG A 61 10.38 3.02 9.24
N LEU A 62 9.72 1.86 9.34
CA LEU A 62 9.07 1.20 8.20
C LEU A 62 7.56 1.47 8.13
N VAL A 63 6.84 1.12 9.19
CA VAL A 63 5.37 1.22 9.20
C VAL A 63 4.94 2.66 9.45
N MET A 64 3.86 3.08 8.79
CA MET A 64 3.36 4.45 8.94
C MET A 64 2.85 4.64 10.37
N PRO A 65 3.37 5.62 11.14
CA PRO A 65 2.79 5.92 12.45
C PRO A 65 1.33 6.39 12.28
N PRO A 66 0.41 6.08 13.22
CA PRO A 66 -1.00 6.42 13.08
C PRO A 66 -1.27 7.91 12.79
N ALA A 67 -0.46 8.81 13.34
CA ALA A 67 -0.56 10.24 13.08
C ALA A 67 -0.24 10.61 11.61
N GLY A 68 0.73 9.93 10.98
CA GLY A 68 1.05 10.09 9.56
C GLY A 68 0.02 9.44 8.64
N ALA A 69 -0.55 8.31 9.04
CA ALA A 69 -1.61 7.63 8.29
C ALA A 69 -2.94 8.40 8.28
N LEU A 70 -3.26 9.12 9.37
CA LEU A 70 -4.57 9.76 9.55
C LEU A 70 -4.98 10.71 8.40
N PRO A 71 -4.15 11.64 7.90
CA PRO A 71 -4.50 12.47 6.75
C PRO A 71 -4.85 11.66 5.49
N ILE A 72 -4.12 10.57 5.23
CA ILE A 72 -4.36 9.68 4.08
C ILE A 72 -5.70 8.96 4.26
N VAL A 73 -5.95 8.41 5.46
CA VAL A 73 -7.21 7.76 5.80
C VAL A 73 -8.40 8.71 5.65
N LEU A 74 -8.28 9.96 6.09
CA LEU A 74 -9.34 10.96 5.93
C LEU A 74 -9.61 11.30 4.47
N MET A 75 -8.57 11.40 3.63
CA MET A 75 -8.71 11.62 2.19
C MET A 75 -9.40 10.43 1.51
N VAL A 76 -9.00 9.20 1.84
CA VAL A 76 -9.61 7.97 1.31
C VAL A 76 -11.07 7.86 1.76
N TYR A 77 -11.35 8.10 3.04
CA TYR A 77 -12.71 8.06 3.57
C TYR A 77 -13.61 9.13 2.95
N ALA A 78 -13.08 10.33 2.65
CA ALA A 78 -13.84 11.35 1.95
C ALA A 78 -14.28 10.86 0.56
N VAL A 79 -13.40 10.19 -0.19
CA VAL A 79 -13.73 9.56 -1.47
C VAL A 79 -14.79 8.47 -1.28
N GLU A 80 -14.59 7.56 -0.33
CA GLU A 80 -15.56 6.49 -0.05
C GLU A 80 -16.93 7.06 0.35
N TYR A 81 -16.97 8.12 1.15
CA TYR A 81 -18.19 8.81 1.55
C TYR A 81 -18.94 9.39 0.36
N LEU A 82 -18.24 9.97 -0.62
CA LEU A 82 -18.86 10.51 -1.83
C LEU A 82 -19.54 9.42 -2.67
N PHE A 83 -18.96 8.22 -2.76
CA PHE A 83 -19.51 7.15 -3.58
C PHE A 83 -20.55 6.27 -2.87
N PHE A 84 -20.36 6.02 -1.57
CA PHE A 84 -21.14 5.04 -0.82
C PHE A 84 -22.11 5.68 0.20
N GLY A 85 -21.95 6.97 0.48
CA GLY A 85 -22.75 7.72 1.44
C GLY A 85 -22.53 7.29 2.90
N ALA A 86 -23.18 8.00 3.82
CA ALA A 86 -22.94 7.87 5.26
C ALA A 86 -23.19 6.47 5.85
N TYR A 87 -24.02 5.65 5.21
CA TYR A 87 -24.39 4.32 5.72
C TYR A 87 -23.42 3.21 5.32
N LEU A 88 -22.92 3.24 4.08
CA LEU A 88 -22.06 2.18 3.56
C LEU A 88 -20.57 2.54 3.61
N ALA A 89 -20.22 3.82 3.54
CA ALA A 89 -18.82 4.25 3.57
C ALA A 89 -18.05 3.78 4.82
N PRO A 90 -18.61 3.77 6.05
CA PRO A 90 -17.88 3.21 7.20
C PRO A 90 -17.54 1.72 7.08
N VAL A 91 -18.36 0.95 6.36
CA VAL A 91 -18.17 -0.49 6.14
C VAL A 91 -17.12 -0.72 5.05
N VAL A 92 -17.14 0.11 4.00
CA VAL A 92 -16.07 0.14 2.99
C VAL A 92 -14.74 0.52 3.66
N LEU A 93 -14.71 1.58 4.46
CA LEU A 93 -13.54 2.01 5.21
C LEU A 93 -12.99 0.90 6.11
N ALA A 94 -13.86 0.16 6.80
CA ALA A 94 -13.44 -0.97 7.63
C ALA A 94 -12.72 -2.05 6.80
N GLY A 95 -13.22 -2.33 5.59
CA GLY A 95 -12.54 -3.18 4.61
C GLY A 95 -11.20 -2.59 4.17
N THR A 96 -11.19 -1.32 3.77
CA THR A 96 -9.99 -0.60 3.31
C THR A 96 -8.88 -0.58 4.38
N LEU A 97 -9.23 -0.33 5.64
CA LEU A 97 -8.30 -0.38 6.78
C LEU A 97 -7.81 -1.80 7.06
N THR A 98 -8.66 -2.82 6.84
CA THR A 98 -8.24 -4.22 6.92
C THR A 98 -7.19 -4.54 5.84
N GLY A 99 -7.43 -4.09 4.61
CA GLY A 99 -6.46 -4.18 3.51
C GLY A 99 -5.14 -3.48 3.85
N TYR A 100 -5.21 -2.27 4.41
CA TYR A 100 -4.05 -1.51 4.88
C TYR A 100 -3.24 -2.27 5.94
N MET A 101 -3.88 -2.87 6.94
CA MET A 101 -3.17 -3.64 7.96
C MET A 101 -2.47 -4.86 7.36
N VAL A 102 -3.12 -5.56 6.43
CA VAL A 102 -2.51 -6.69 5.72
C VAL A 102 -1.30 -6.23 4.90
N TYR A 103 -1.41 -5.11 4.19
CA TYR A 103 -0.31 -4.47 3.49
C TYR A 103 0.86 -4.15 4.41
N ASP A 104 0.64 -3.46 5.53
CA ASP A 104 1.72 -3.04 6.44
C ASP A 104 2.42 -4.26 7.03
N MET A 105 1.68 -5.33 7.34
CA MET A 105 2.26 -6.59 7.77
C MET A 105 3.10 -7.24 6.66
N ILE A 106 2.59 -7.35 5.42
CA ILE A 106 3.35 -7.89 4.29
C ILE A 106 4.63 -7.07 4.09
N HIS A 107 4.51 -5.74 4.07
CA HIS A 107 5.62 -4.81 3.88
C HIS A 107 6.69 -5.02 4.95
N TYR A 108 6.30 -5.05 6.23
CA TYR A 108 7.23 -5.31 7.33
C TYR A 108 7.95 -6.66 7.16
N HIS A 109 7.22 -7.73 6.83
CA HIS A 109 7.82 -9.06 6.64
C HIS A 109 8.73 -9.14 5.40
N CYS A 110 8.49 -8.32 4.37
CA CYS A 110 9.38 -8.22 3.21
C CYS A 110 10.77 -7.71 3.58
N HIS A 111 10.90 -6.90 4.63
CA HIS A 111 12.20 -6.48 5.14
C HIS A 111 12.74 -7.48 6.17
N PHE A 112 11.93 -7.83 7.17
CA PHE A 112 12.45 -8.40 8.43
C PHE A 112 12.17 -9.88 8.63
N SER A 113 11.51 -10.58 7.70
CA SER A 113 11.10 -11.96 7.93
C SER A 113 11.45 -12.93 6.80
N GLU A 114 12.10 -14.03 7.19
CA GLU A 114 12.32 -15.23 6.37
C GLU A 114 11.03 -16.01 6.10
N PHE A 115 9.92 -15.71 6.80
CA PHE A 115 8.62 -16.35 6.55
C PHE A 115 8.17 -16.18 5.09
N THR A 116 8.49 -15.02 4.49
CA THR A 116 8.19 -14.71 3.09
C THR A 116 8.77 -15.73 2.11
N ASN A 117 9.89 -16.38 2.44
CA ASN A 117 10.54 -17.39 1.60
C ASN A 117 9.79 -18.73 1.58
N ARG A 118 8.85 -18.95 2.49
CA ARG A 118 8.09 -20.22 2.60
C ARG A 118 6.90 -20.29 1.65
N ILE A 119 6.45 -19.15 1.12
CA ILE A 119 5.26 -19.07 0.27
C ILE A 119 5.64 -18.32 -1.00
N GLU A 120 5.42 -18.95 -2.16
CA GLU A 120 5.93 -18.46 -3.45
C GLU A 120 5.51 -17.03 -3.76
N TRP A 121 4.23 -16.69 -3.54
CA TRP A 121 3.73 -15.35 -3.81
C TRP A 121 4.38 -14.28 -2.91
N LEU A 122 4.61 -14.57 -1.63
CA LEU A 122 5.33 -13.68 -0.71
C LEU A 122 6.80 -13.53 -1.08
N ARG A 123 7.43 -14.61 -1.55
CA ARG A 123 8.81 -14.58 -2.03
C ARG A 123 8.97 -13.69 -3.26
N GLN A 124 8.00 -13.74 -4.18
CA GLN A 124 7.98 -12.89 -5.37
C GLN A 124 7.76 -11.41 -5.01
N ILE A 125 6.83 -11.14 -4.10
CA ILE A 125 6.60 -9.79 -3.55
C ILE A 125 7.86 -9.27 -2.89
N ARG A 126 8.47 -10.03 -1.97
CA ARG A 126 9.71 -9.63 -1.29
C ARG A 126 10.81 -9.33 -2.31
N SER A 127 11.02 -10.20 -3.30
CA SER A 127 12.01 -9.95 -4.35
C SER A 127 11.72 -8.68 -5.13
N SER A 128 10.45 -8.43 -5.47
CA SER A 128 10.06 -7.21 -6.20
C SER A 128 10.28 -5.96 -5.36
N HIS A 129 9.95 -6.00 -4.08
CA HIS A 129 10.13 -4.90 -3.15
C HIS A 129 11.60 -4.60 -2.87
N MET A 130 12.43 -5.65 -2.73
CA MET A 130 13.88 -5.45 -2.59
C MET A 130 14.48 -4.86 -3.88
N ASP A 131 14.02 -5.28 -5.06
CA ASP A 131 14.43 -4.65 -6.33
C ASP A 131 14.01 -3.17 -6.39
N HIS A 132 12.81 -2.82 -5.90
CA HIS A 132 12.36 -1.43 -5.78
C HIS A 132 13.30 -0.60 -4.90
N HIS A 133 13.71 -1.12 -3.73
CA HIS A 133 14.65 -0.40 -2.85
C HIS A 133 16.06 -0.26 -3.41
N TYR A 134 16.60 -1.34 -4.00
CA TYR A 134 18.04 -1.47 -4.24
C TYR A 134 18.45 -1.43 -5.71
N ARG A 135 17.50 -1.51 -6.65
CA ARG A 135 17.78 -1.49 -8.09
C ARG A 135 17.12 -0.31 -8.80
N ASP A 136 15.80 -0.21 -8.71
CA ASP A 136 15.03 0.82 -9.43
C ASP A 136 13.75 1.18 -8.67
N PHE A 137 13.81 2.28 -7.92
CA PHE A 137 12.67 2.78 -7.15
C PHE A 137 11.58 3.44 -8.02
N THR A 138 11.77 3.51 -9.34
CA THR A 138 10.74 3.99 -10.28
C THR A 138 9.81 2.88 -10.78
N LYS A 139 10.00 1.65 -10.29
CA LYS A 139 9.25 0.43 -10.65
C LYS A 139 8.84 -0.35 -9.40
N GLY A 140 7.82 -1.22 -9.51
CA GLY A 140 7.43 -2.15 -8.44
C GLY A 140 6.75 -1.47 -7.25
N PHE A 141 5.70 -0.68 -7.51
CA PHE A 141 4.99 0.06 -6.46
C PHE A 141 3.98 -0.81 -5.69
N GLY A 142 3.57 -1.95 -6.24
CA GLY A 142 2.69 -2.90 -5.55
C GLY A 142 3.48 -3.75 -4.55
N ILE A 143 3.12 -3.64 -3.27
CA ILE A 143 3.67 -4.43 -2.16
C ILE A 143 2.76 -5.61 -1.84
N SER A 144 1.45 -5.44 -1.74
CA SER A 144 0.53 -6.56 -1.47
C SER A 144 0.31 -7.43 -2.69
N THR A 145 0.37 -6.84 -3.89
CA THR A 145 0.15 -7.52 -5.16
C THR A 145 0.77 -6.73 -6.33
N PRO A 146 1.34 -7.39 -7.35
CA PRO A 146 1.89 -6.72 -8.52
C PRO A 146 0.81 -6.32 -9.56
N THR A 147 -0.47 -6.52 -9.25
CA THR A 147 -1.58 -6.34 -10.21
C THR A 147 -1.54 -4.98 -10.89
N TRP A 148 -1.43 -3.90 -10.12
CA TRP A 148 -1.43 -2.53 -10.64
C TRP A 148 -0.15 -2.17 -11.37
N ASP A 149 0.98 -2.77 -11.00
CA ASP A 149 2.23 -2.64 -11.75
C ASP A 149 2.12 -3.20 -13.17
N PHE A 150 1.46 -4.35 -13.34
CA PHE A 150 1.20 -4.89 -14.67
C PHE A 150 0.19 -4.06 -15.46
N VAL A 151 -0.91 -3.62 -14.81
CA VAL A 151 -1.94 -2.79 -15.45
C VAL A 151 -1.37 -1.47 -15.94
N LEU A 152 -0.44 -0.87 -15.19
CA LEU A 152 0.12 0.46 -15.47
C LEU A 152 1.57 0.43 -15.97
N SER A 153 2.08 -0.76 -16.33
CA SER A 153 3.41 -0.98 -16.91
C SER A 153 4.59 -0.46 -16.06
N THR A 154 4.49 -0.60 -14.74
CA THR A 154 5.52 -0.25 -13.76
C THR A 154 6.16 -1.47 -13.09
N GLN A 155 5.92 -2.68 -13.60
CA GLN A 155 6.57 -3.88 -13.10
C GLN A 155 8.10 -3.80 -13.23
N ARG A 156 8.82 -4.45 -12.30
CA ARG A 156 10.27 -4.61 -12.40
C ARG A 156 10.66 -5.24 -13.75
N SER A 157 11.80 -4.83 -14.29
CA SER A 157 12.39 -5.56 -15.42
C SER A 157 12.77 -6.97 -14.94
N LYS A 158 12.46 -8.00 -15.73
CA LYS A 158 13.13 -9.29 -15.52
C LYS A 158 14.60 -9.02 -15.77
N ALA A 159 15.44 -9.04 -14.74
CA ALA A 159 16.88 -9.08 -14.94
C ALA A 159 17.16 -10.23 -15.91
N SER A 160 17.79 -9.93 -17.05
CA SER A 160 18.45 -10.97 -17.83
C SER A 160 19.42 -11.63 -16.86
N LEU A 161 19.12 -12.86 -16.48
CA LEU A 161 20.08 -13.72 -15.79
C LEU A 161 21.25 -13.87 -16.75
N LEU A 162 22.30 -13.08 -16.54
CA LEU A 162 23.63 -13.35 -17.08
C LEU A 162 24.26 -14.42 -16.20
#